data_AF-A0A6B3FHW5-F1
#
_entry.id   AF-A0A6B3FHW5-F1
#
_cell.length_a   1.000
_cell.length_b   1.000
_cell.length_c   1.000
_cell.angle_alpha   90.00
_cell.angle_beta   90.00
_cell.angle_gamma   90.00
#
_symmetry.space_group_name_H-M   'P 1'
#
loop_
_entity.id
_entity.type
_entity.pdbx_description
1 polymer ?
#
loop_
_entity_poly.entity_id
_entity_poly.type
_entity_poly.pdbx_seq_one_letter_code
_entity_poly.pdbx_strand_id
1 'polypeptide(L)'
;MIPSFWGPEAAEKLWIEFGLSRVALVATDVGERLADHVGAADPHGSQAAASAELAALRGTPGGLATLDSFGQVPADQLPVLTPVLLDWVNVTAVPYGATGDGVTDDTAAIQAAIDAAGNGGVVYFPRGVYRTSATLDLPRGVTLTGSHSNLMVGPGMAKADFPCYIQALPTFTTGAMITIVGDADGTHPAINGEQRLYNIMLDGSQVKSGNLDGIYARGNVQNVVMRDVCLRDMPNNGIITGGNAAGELPYSWRLHSVMVDNSHSNGYVFERNTDLTMIDCQAIGCWAVGFKITNCANSTFIGCR
;
A
#
# COMPACT_ATOMS: atom_id res chain seq x y z
N MET A 1 51.82 28.80 -41.48
CA MET A 1 51.49 27.37 -41.49
C MET A 1 51.97 26.81 -40.16
N ILE A 2 51.06 26.44 -39.26
CA ILE A 2 51.43 25.90 -37.93
C ILE A 2 51.79 24.43 -38.12
N PRO A 3 52.92 23.92 -37.61
CA PRO A 3 53.31 22.52 -37.78
C PRO A 3 52.29 21.57 -37.13
N SER A 4 52.05 20.43 -37.76
CA SER A 4 51.23 19.36 -37.18
C SER A 4 51.89 18.81 -35.91
N PHE A 5 51.09 18.70 -34.84
CA PHE A 5 51.51 18.09 -33.59
C PHE A 5 51.50 16.56 -33.74
N TRP A 6 52.67 15.94 -33.65
CA TRP A 6 52.84 14.50 -33.53
C TRP A 6 53.18 14.23 -32.07
N GLY A 7 52.19 13.78 -31.30
CA GLY A 7 52.39 13.42 -29.90
C GLY A 7 53.46 12.32 -29.74
N PRO A 8 54.07 12.18 -28.55
CA PRO A 8 55.08 11.15 -28.29
C PRO A 8 54.47 9.75 -28.43
N GLU A 9 55.21 8.85 -29.09
CA GLU A 9 54.82 7.50 -29.56
C GLU A 9 54.25 6.52 -28.49
N ALA A 10 54.12 6.94 -27.24
CA ALA A 10 53.69 6.09 -26.13
C ALA A 10 52.36 6.49 -25.47
N ALA A 11 51.66 7.54 -25.95
CA ALA A 11 50.36 7.92 -25.42
C ALA A 11 49.33 8.06 -26.56
N GLU A 12 48.50 7.03 -26.74
CA GLU A 12 47.62 6.89 -27.92
C GLU A 12 46.41 7.85 -27.96
N LYS A 13 46.04 8.53 -26.87
CA LYS A 13 44.81 9.34 -26.83
C LYS A 13 44.93 10.53 -25.88
N LEU A 14 44.73 11.73 -26.40
CA LEU A 14 44.41 12.92 -25.61
C LEU A 14 42.91 12.93 -25.36
N TRP A 15 42.53 12.69 -24.10
CA TRP A 15 41.14 12.79 -23.66
C TRP A 15 40.92 14.19 -23.09
N ILE A 16 39.86 14.85 -23.55
CA ILE A 16 39.41 16.10 -22.94
C ILE A 16 38.09 15.81 -22.21
N GLU A 17 38.02 16.21 -20.94
CA GLU A 17 36.82 16.12 -20.12
C GLU A 17 35.99 17.40 -20.25
N PHE A 18 34.73 17.24 -20.65
CA PHE A 18 33.74 18.30 -20.63
C PHE A 18 32.60 17.86 -19.68
N GLY A 19 32.73 18.16 -18.39
CA GLY A 19 31.74 17.78 -17.38
C GLY A 19 31.62 16.26 -17.21
N LEU A 20 30.41 15.71 -17.37
CA LEU A 20 30.13 14.25 -17.20
C LEU A 20 30.52 13.39 -18.42
N SER A 21 31.09 13.98 -19.48
CA SER A 21 31.40 13.28 -20.74
C SER A 21 32.90 13.34 -21.06
N ARG A 22 33.45 12.20 -21.52
CA ARG A 22 34.83 12.08 -22.04
C ARG A 22 34.83 11.85 -23.55
N VAL A 23 35.60 12.65 -24.28
CA VAL A 23 35.77 12.52 -25.74
C VAL A 23 37.25 12.35 -26.06
N ALA A 24 37.58 11.36 -26.91
CA ALA A 24 38.92 11.17 -27.43
C ALA A 24 39.11 12.02 -28.68
N LEU A 25 40.21 12.78 -28.73
CA LEU A 25 40.66 13.41 -29.97
C LEU A 25 41.58 12.44 -30.71
N VAL A 26 41.28 12.13 -31.96
CA VAL A 26 42.17 11.36 -32.85
C VAL A 26 42.79 12.29 -33.91
N ALA A 27 43.89 11.87 -34.53
CA ALA A 27 44.67 12.77 -35.40
C ALA A 27 43.92 13.19 -36.69
N THR A 28 42.86 12.47 -37.06
CA THR A 28 42.15 12.63 -38.34
C THR A 28 41.01 13.64 -38.29
N ASP A 29 40.46 13.95 -37.12
CA ASP A 29 39.28 14.79 -36.95
C ASP A 29 39.60 16.16 -36.33
N VAL A 30 40.81 16.40 -35.81
CA VAL A 30 41.22 17.72 -35.27
C VAL A 30 41.15 18.83 -36.34
N GLY A 31 41.53 18.53 -37.58
CA GLY A 31 41.51 19.50 -38.67
C GLY A 31 40.09 19.88 -39.10
N GLU A 32 39.20 18.89 -39.26
CA GLU A 32 37.78 19.11 -39.58
C GLU A 32 37.04 19.78 -38.42
N ARG A 33 37.22 19.31 -37.18
CA ARG A 33 36.60 19.90 -35.99
C ARG A 33 37.05 21.34 -35.76
N LEU A 34 38.33 21.65 -36.00
CA LEU A 34 38.82 23.03 -35.94
C LEU A 34 38.19 23.87 -37.05
N ALA A 35 38.14 23.38 -38.28
CA ALA A 35 37.52 24.08 -39.41
C ALA A 35 36.03 24.37 -39.17
N ASP A 36 35.29 23.42 -38.59
CA ASP A 36 33.90 23.59 -38.19
C ASP A 36 33.74 24.66 -37.10
N HIS A 37 34.68 24.74 -36.14
CA HIS A 37 34.72 25.77 -35.10
C HIS A 37 35.12 27.17 -35.61
N VAL A 38 35.86 27.28 -36.74
CA VAL A 38 36.23 28.60 -37.31
C VAL A 38 35.20 29.10 -38.33
N GLY A 39 34.44 28.20 -38.96
CA GLY A 39 33.49 28.52 -40.03
C GLY A 39 32.07 28.86 -39.58
N ALA A 40 31.67 28.44 -38.39
CA ALA A 40 30.39 28.77 -37.76
C ALA A 40 30.55 28.91 -36.24
N ALA A 41 29.62 29.61 -35.58
CA ALA A 41 29.56 29.56 -34.12
C ALA A 41 29.40 28.09 -33.68
N ASP A 42 30.14 27.69 -32.66
CA ASP A 42 30.02 26.38 -31.99
C ASP A 42 28.54 25.98 -31.89
N PRO A 43 28.13 24.78 -32.35
CA PRO A 43 26.75 24.30 -32.22
C PRO A 43 26.24 24.30 -30.78
N HIS A 44 27.12 24.46 -29.78
CA HIS A 44 26.81 24.55 -28.36
C HIS A 44 26.81 25.99 -27.81
N GLY A 45 26.95 27.01 -28.66
CA GLY A 45 26.97 28.43 -28.26
C GLY A 45 28.31 28.88 -27.65
N SER A 46 28.40 30.12 -27.20
CA SER A 46 29.61 30.63 -26.54
C SER A 46 29.67 30.19 -25.07
N GLN A 47 30.86 30.27 -24.44
CA GLN A 47 30.98 30.11 -22.99
C GLN A 47 30.03 31.04 -22.23
N ALA A 48 29.79 32.25 -22.75
CA ALA A 48 28.83 33.19 -22.20
C ALA A 48 27.39 32.68 -22.32
N ALA A 49 27.03 32.02 -23.42
CA ALA A 49 25.72 31.38 -23.59
C ALA A 49 25.51 30.21 -22.62
N ALA A 50 26.48 29.29 -22.52
CA ALA A 50 26.42 28.18 -21.58
C ALA A 50 26.37 28.67 -20.11
N SER A 51 27.15 29.70 -19.77
CA SER A 51 27.12 30.30 -18.43
C SER A 51 25.78 30.97 -18.12
N ALA A 52 25.16 31.61 -19.11
CA ALA A 52 23.83 32.20 -18.98
C ALA A 52 22.75 31.13 -18.78
N GLU A 53 22.84 30.00 -19.50
CA GLU A 53 21.91 28.89 -19.36
C GLU A 53 22.03 28.22 -17.98
N LEU A 54 23.25 27.92 -17.52
CA LEU A 54 23.48 27.43 -16.16
C LEU A 54 23.03 28.42 -15.09
N ALA A 55 23.23 29.72 -15.30
CA ALA A 55 22.76 30.75 -14.36
C ALA A 55 21.23 30.80 -14.31
N ALA A 56 20.54 30.61 -15.44
CA ALA A 56 19.08 30.56 -15.50
C ALA A 56 18.49 29.31 -14.81
N LEU A 57 19.25 28.22 -14.72
CA LEU A 57 18.85 26.98 -14.03
C LEU A 57 19.15 26.99 -12.53
N ARG A 58 19.98 27.91 -12.03
CA ARG A 58 20.34 27.95 -10.60
C ARG A 58 19.16 28.41 -9.76
N GLY A 59 18.81 27.62 -8.76
CA GLY A 59 17.77 27.96 -7.79
C GLY A 59 16.34 27.90 -8.32
N THR A 60 16.11 27.20 -9.43
CA THR A 60 14.76 27.00 -9.99
C THR A 60 14.23 25.58 -9.70
N PRO A 61 12.90 25.37 -9.63
CA PRO A 61 12.29 24.05 -9.50
C PRO A 61 12.80 23.07 -10.58
N GLY A 62 13.47 21.98 -10.15
CA GLY A 62 14.01 20.97 -11.06
C GLY A 62 15.31 21.38 -11.79
N GLY A 63 15.89 22.53 -11.44
CA GLY A 63 17.17 23.03 -11.94
C GLY A 63 18.36 22.66 -11.06
N LEU A 64 19.42 23.49 -11.11
CA LEU A 64 20.61 23.33 -10.29
C LEU A 64 20.36 23.90 -8.89
N ALA A 65 20.23 23.03 -7.90
CA ALA A 65 19.96 23.41 -6.52
C ALA A 65 21.06 24.32 -5.94
N THR A 66 20.64 25.37 -5.24
CA THR A 66 21.48 26.10 -4.29
C THR A 66 21.16 25.64 -2.87
N LEU A 67 22.09 25.85 -1.95
CA LEU A 67 21.93 25.46 -0.54
C LEU A 67 21.72 26.70 0.32
N ASP A 68 20.90 26.58 1.35
CA ASP A 68 20.73 27.58 2.40
C ASP A 68 21.91 27.59 3.39
N SER A 69 21.82 28.42 4.43
CA SER A 69 22.83 28.52 5.49
C SER A 69 23.03 27.23 6.29
N PHE A 70 22.14 26.26 6.16
CA PHE A 70 22.18 24.97 6.81
C PHE A 70 22.58 23.83 5.86
N GLY A 71 22.92 24.14 4.61
CA GLY A 71 23.29 23.14 3.61
C GLY A 71 22.09 22.38 3.04
N GLN A 72 20.87 22.90 3.18
CA GLN A 72 19.63 22.29 2.67
C GLN A 72 19.19 22.97 1.37
N VAL A 73 18.53 22.21 0.50
CA VAL A 73 17.89 22.77 -0.71
C VAL A 73 16.61 23.50 -0.27
N PRO A 74 16.48 24.81 -0.55
CA PRO A 74 15.25 25.56 -0.27
C PRO A 74 14.02 24.93 -0.95
N ALA A 75 12.88 24.92 -0.23
CA ALA A 75 11.68 24.21 -0.66
C ALA A 75 11.09 24.72 -1.99
N ASP A 76 11.34 25.99 -2.32
CA ASP A 76 10.95 26.64 -3.58
C ASP A 76 11.77 26.20 -4.80
N GLN A 77 12.87 25.45 -4.59
CA GLN A 77 13.71 24.89 -5.66
C GLN A 77 13.43 23.40 -5.91
N LEU A 78 12.63 22.78 -5.05
CA LEU A 78 12.23 21.40 -5.26
C LEU A 78 11.32 21.34 -6.50
N PRO A 79 11.49 20.34 -7.38
CA PRO A 79 10.55 20.16 -8.48
C PRO A 79 9.14 20.06 -7.90
N VAL A 80 8.17 20.67 -8.59
CA VAL A 80 6.76 20.39 -8.32
C VAL A 80 6.58 18.92 -8.65
N LEU A 81 6.63 18.07 -7.63
CA LEU A 81 6.18 16.71 -7.74
C LEU A 81 4.68 16.84 -7.96
N THR A 82 4.23 16.87 -9.22
CA THR A 82 2.92 16.27 -9.52
C THR A 82 3.06 14.89 -8.96
N PRO A 83 2.36 14.53 -7.87
CA PRO A 83 2.45 13.19 -7.35
C PRO A 83 2.16 12.32 -8.55
N VAL A 84 3.12 11.48 -8.94
CA VAL A 84 2.72 10.23 -9.56
C VAL A 84 1.84 9.66 -8.47
N LEU A 85 0.52 9.79 -8.65
CA LEU A 85 -0.44 9.17 -7.78
C LEU A 85 0.08 7.75 -7.66
N LEU A 86 0.58 7.40 -6.48
CA LEU A 86 0.52 6.00 -6.10
C LEU A 86 -0.92 5.64 -6.42
N ASP A 87 -1.16 4.68 -7.30
CA ASP A 87 -2.51 4.20 -7.66
C ASP A 87 -3.32 3.78 -6.41
N TRP A 88 -2.67 3.80 -5.23
CA TRP A 88 -3.20 3.47 -3.93
C TRP A 88 -3.52 4.73 -3.12
N VAL A 89 -4.71 4.74 -2.56
CA VAL A 89 -5.17 5.69 -1.55
C VAL A 89 -4.47 5.38 -0.23
N ASN A 90 -3.48 6.19 0.14
CA ASN A 90 -2.81 6.05 1.44
C ASN A 90 -3.63 6.74 2.55
N VAL A 91 -4.03 5.99 3.58
CA VAL A 91 -4.86 6.50 4.68
C VAL A 91 -4.21 7.66 5.46
N THR A 92 -2.88 7.76 5.49
CA THR A 92 -2.17 8.84 6.22
C THR A 92 -1.92 10.08 5.35
N ALA A 93 -2.13 9.98 4.03
CA ALA A 93 -1.92 11.09 3.12
C ALA A 93 -3.11 12.05 3.16
N VAL A 94 -2.86 13.32 2.81
CA VAL A 94 -3.93 14.30 2.55
C VAL A 94 -4.76 13.79 1.36
N PRO A 95 -6.11 13.83 1.42
CA PRO A 95 -6.94 14.53 2.41
C PRO A 95 -7.40 13.71 3.63
N TYR A 96 -7.01 12.43 3.76
CA TYR A 96 -7.56 11.52 4.77
C TYR A 96 -6.92 11.73 6.16
N GLY A 97 -5.60 11.77 6.21
CA GLY A 97 -4.86 12.16 7.41
C GLY A 97 -5.01 11.24 8.63
N ALA A 98 -5.26 9.94 8.43
CA ALA A 98 -5.20 8.98 9.53
C ALA A 98 -3.82 9.02 10.19
N THR A 99 -3.79 9.03 11.50
CA THR A 99 -2.56 9.26 12.27
C THR A 99 -1.76 7.97 12.49
N GLY A 100 -2.45 6.84 12.72
CA GLY A 100 -1.80 5.56 13.04
C GLY A 100 -0.97 5.59 14.33
N ASP A 101 -1.28 6.49 15.26
CA ASP A 101 -0.49 6.75 16.47
C ASP A 101 -0.83 5.85 17.67
N GLY A 102 -1.84 4.99 17.55
CA GLY A 102 -2.33 4.13 18.63
C GLY A 102 -3.14 4.86 19.71
N VAL A 103 -3.56 6.10 19.46
CA VAL A 103 -4.34 6.92 20.39
C VAL A 103 -5.56 7.53 19.71
N THR A 104 -5.34 8.22 18.58
CA THR A 104 -6.36 8.93 17.82
C THR A 104 -7.35 7.95 17.19
N ASP A 105 -8.62 8.33 17.20
CA ASP A 105 -9.66 7.61 16.47
C ASP A 105 -9.58 7.96 14.98
N ASP A 106 -9.06 7.04 14.18
CA ASP A 106 -8.83 7.18 12.75
C ASP A 106 -10.05 6.73 11.91
N THR A 107 -11.18 6.39 12.53
CA THR A 107 -12.36 5.82 11.85
C THR A 107 -12.80 6.64 10.64
N ALA A 108 -13.01 7.95 10.82
CA ALA A 108 -13.51 8.83 9.76
C ALA A 108 -12.50 8.99 8.62
N ALA A 109 -11.21 9.08 8.94
CA ALA A 109 -10.13 9.19 7.96
C ALA A 109 -10.03 7.92 7.11
N ILE A 110 -10.10 6.75 7.74
CA ILE A 110 -10.02 5.46 7.05
C ILE A 110 -11.25 5.22 6.19
N GLN A 111 -12.47 5.49 6.69
CA GLN A 111 -13.66 5.33 5.87
C GLN A 111 -13.62 6.26 4.66
N ALA A 112 -13.19 7.53 4.82
CA ALA A 112 -13.03 8.44 3.70
C ALA A 112 -12.03 7.94 2.65
N ALA A 113 -10.95 7.27 3.07
CA ALA A 113 -10.00 6.64 2.15
C ALA A 113 -10.60 5.43 1.42
N ILE A 114 -11.40 4.61 2.11
CA ILE A 114 -12.13 3.48 1.52
C ILE A 114 -13.14 3.97 0.47
N ASP A 115 -13.91 5.01 0.80
CA ASP A 115 -14.92 5.59 -0.08
C ASP A 115 -14.29 6.20 -1.35
N ALA A 116 -13.09 6.78 -1.22
CA ALA A 116 -12.38 7.42 -2.31
C ALA A 116 -11.67 6.45 -3.28
N ALA A 117 -11.36 5.22 -2.85
CA ALA A 117 -10.65 4.25 -3.69
C ALA A 117 -11.46 3.84 -4.93
N GLY A 118 -12.77 3.70 -4.80
CA GLY A 118 -13.65 3.24 -5.86
C GLY A 118 -13.35 1.81 -6.35
N ASN A 119 -14.11 1.34 -7.34
CA ASN A 119 -13.98 -0.02 -7.85
C ASN A 119 -12.59 -0.27 -8.45
N GLY A 120 -11.89 -1.30 -7.97
CA GLY A 120 -10.54 -1.64 -8.42
C GLY A 120 -9.44 -0.83 -7.71
N GLY A 121 -9.81 0.11 -6.85
CA GLY A 121 -8.87 0.90 -6.07
C GLY A 121 -8.24 0.13 -4.91
N VAL A 122 -7.09 0.63 -4.46
CA VAL A 122 -6.34 0.09 -3.34
C VAL A 122 -6.26 1.12 -2.23
N VAL A 123 -6.57 0.73 -1.00
CA VAL A 123 -6.39 1.52 0.22
C VAL A 123 -5.20 0.96 0.96
N TYR A 124 -4.16 1.77 1.11
CA TYR A 124 -2.90 1.39 1.73
C TYR A 124 -2.80 1.88 3.17
N PHE A 125 -2.42 0.97 4.07
CA PHE A 125 -2.11 1.23 5.47
C PHE A 125 -0.59 1.14 5.69
N PRO A 126 0.11 2.28 5.84
CA PRO A 126 1.49 2.31 6.32
C PRO A 126 1.66 1.65 7.69
N ARG A 127 2.92 1.54 8.14
CA ARG A 127 3.25 1.13 9.51
C ARG A 127 2.55 2.08 10.50
N GLY A 128 1.69 1.54 11.37
CA GLY A 128 0.90 2.30 12.33
C GLY A 128 -0.10 1.43 13.09
N VAL A 129 -0.66 2.02 14.16
CA VAL A 129 -1.79 1.47 14.93
C VAL A 129 -2.98 2.38 14.74
N TYR A 130 -3.94 1.94 13.94
CA TYR A 130 -5.08 2.74 13.54
C TYR A 130 -6.28 2.38 14.40
N ARG A 131 -6.75 3.29 15.25
CA ARG A 131 -7.85 2.96 16.17
C ARG A 131 -9.20 3.32 15.57
N THR A 132 -10.19 2.45 15.74
CA THR A 132 -11.54 2.68 15.22
C THR A 132 -12.61 2.49 16.29
N SER A 133 -13.61 3.39 16.31
CA SER A 133 -14.77 3.34 17.21
C SER A 133 -16.02 2.79 16.54
N ALA A 134 -16.00 2.63 15.22
CA ALA A 134 -17.11 2.12 14.44
C ALA A 134 -16.65 1.23 13.28
N THR A 135 -17.63 0.56 12.68
CA THR A 135 -17.46 -0.35 11.56
C THR A 135 -16.91 0.39 10.35
N LEU A 136 -15.93 -0.22 9.68
CA LEU A 136 -15.48 0.17 8.36
C LEU A 136 -16.24 -0.62 7.30
N ASP A 137 -16.95 0.09 6.44
CA ASP A 137 -17.73 -0.50 5.36
C ASP A 137 -16.87 -0.64 4.10
N LEU A 138 -16.70 -1.88 3.61
CA LEU A 138 -15.83 -2.19 2.49
C LEU A 138 -16.65 -2.43 1.20
N PRO A 139 -16.71 -1.45 0.29
CA PRO A 139 -17.53 -1.56 -0.91
C PRO A 139 -16.90 -2.49 -1.96
N ARG A 140 -17.66 -2.74 -3.02
CA ARG A 140 -17.26 -3.63 -4.13
C ARG A 140 -15.91 -3.26 -4.72
N GLY A 141 -15.11 -4.26 -5.03
CA GLY A 141 -13.86 -4.11 -5.79
C GLY A 141 -12.74 -3.34 -5.08
N VAL A 142 -12.91 -2.93 -3.82
CA VAL A 142 -11.86 -2.25 -3.07
C VAL A 142 -10.90 -3.27 -2.46
N THR A 143 -9.61 -2.97 -2.55
CA THR A 143 -8.53 -3.71 -1.91
C THR A 143 -8.05 -2.95 -0.67
N LEU A 144 -8.05 -3.57 0.50
CA LEU A 144 -7.30 -3.09 1.66
C LEU A 144 -5.96 -3.79 1.72
N THR A 145 -4.87 -3.05 1.86
CA THR A 145 -3.54 -3.64 1.99
C THR A 145 -2.68 -2.91 3.02
N GLY A 146 -2.08 -3.67 3.94
CA GLY A 146 -1.13 -3.14 4.91
C GLY A 146 0.33 -3.38 4.51
N SER A 147 1.24 -2.77 5.23
CA SER A 147 2.69 -3.06 5.13
C SER A 147 3.09 -4.42 5.71
N HIS A 148 2.30 -5.00 6.61
CA HIS A 148 2.57 -6.28 7.26
C HIS A 148 1.34 -6.82 7.98
N SER A 149 1.17 -8.14 8.02
CA SER A 149 0.23 -8.80 8.94
C SER A 149 1.01 -9.44 10.08
N ASN A 150 0.75 -8.97 11.30
CA ASN A 150 1.40 -9.49 12.50
C ASN A 150 0.82 -10.88 12.87
N LEU A 151 1.07 -11.88 12.04
CA LEU A 151 0.40 -13.19 12.07
C LEU A 151 0.60 -13.91 13.41
N MET A 152 1.80 -13.94 13.99
CA MET A 152 2.03 -14.60 15.28
C MET A 152 3.17 -13.94 16.07
N VAL A 153 2.93 -13.72 17.36
CA VAL A 153 3.93 -13.21 18.31
C VAL A 153 4.43 -14.39 19.14
N GLY A 154 5.71 -14.73 19.01
CA GLY A 154 6.38 -15.78 19.76
C GLY A 154 7.06 -15.26 21.04
N PRO A 155 7.64 -16.15 21.87
CA PRO A 155 8.38 -15.74 23.07
C PRO A 155 9.46 -14.70 22.76
N GLY A 156 9.44 -13.57 23.48
CA GLY A 156 10.37 -12.47 23.28
C GLY A 156 9.97 -11.44 22.21
N MET A 157 8.84 -11.64 21.53
CA MET A 157 8.23 -10.64 20.65
C MET A 157 7.02 -9.98 21.35
N ALA A 158 6.69 -8.75 20.95
CA ALA A 158 5.51 -8.02 21.36
C ALA A 158 4.63 -7.68 20.15
N LYS A 159 3.31 -7.52 20.38
CA LYS A 159 2.37 -7.08 19.33
C LYS A 159 2.77 -5.74 18.71
N ALA A 160 3.43 -4.89 19.48
CA ALA A 160 3.90 -3.57 19.09
C ALA A 160 5.22 -3.58 18.28
N ASP A 161 5.84 -4.75 18.03
CA ASP A 161 7.08 -4.81 17.25
C ASP A 161 6.82 -4.52 15.76
N PHE A 162 5.66 -4.95 15.26
CA PHE A 162 5.24 -4.84 13.85
C PHE A 162 3.87 -4.14 13.69
N PRO A 163 3.73 -2.86 14.09
CA PRO A 163 2.50 -2.09 13.98
C PRO A 163 2.11 -1.89 12.52
N CYS A 164 1.09 -2.61 12.10
CA CYS A 164 0.34 -2.39 10.87
C CYS A 164 -1.02 -3.04 11.06
N TYR A 165 -1.86 -2.41 11.89
CA TYR A 165 -3.14 -3.00 12.27
C TYR A 165 -4.20 -1.97 12.63
N ILE A 166 -5.44 -2.39 12.42
CA ILE A 166 -6.63 -1.66 12.85
C ILE A 166 -7.03 -2.23 14.22
N GLN A 167 -7.15 -1.37 15.23
CA GLN A 167 -7.49 -1.78 16.59
C GLN A 167 -8.82 -1.17 17.02
N ALA A 168 -9.75 -2.01 17.47
CA ALA A 168 -11.01 -1.54 17.99
C ALA A 168 -10.80 -0.71 19.27
N LEU A 169 -11.48 0.43 19.39
CA LEU A 169 -11.57 1.19 20.63
C LEU A 169 -12.39 0.40 21.67
N PRO A 170 -12.12 0.53 22.99
CA PRO A 170 -12.88 -0.17 24.03
C PRO A 170 -14.40 0.04 23.97
N THR A 171 -14.85 1.15 23.38
CA THR A 171 -16.27 1.51 23.20
C THR A 171 -16.94 0.78 22.04
N PHE A 172 -16.18 0.17 21.13
CA PHE A 172 -16.71 -0.50 19.95
C PHE A 172 -17.10 -1.94 20.29
N THR A 173 -18.19 -2.13 21.03
CA THR A 173 -18.50 -3.41 21.69
C THR A 173 -19.39 -4.36 20.89
N THR A 174 -19.92 -3.96 19.73
CA THR A 174 -20.91 -4.73 18.96
C THR A 174 -20.76 -4.50 17.47
N GLY A 175 -21.23 -5.45 16.65
CA GLY A 175 -21.15 -5.37 15.19
C GLY A 175 -19.88 -6.06 14.70
N ALA A 176 -19.25 -5.51 13.66
CA ALA A 176 -17.96 -6.01 13.16
C ALA A 176 -17.01 -4.88 12.84
N MET A 177 -15.70 -5.11 12.98
CA MET A 177 -14.68 -4.11 12.63
C MET A 177 -14.73 -3.76 11.14
N ILE A 178 -14.89 -4.76 10.27
CA ILE A 178 -15.10 -4.58 8.83
C ILE A 178 -16.39 -5.28 8.41
N THR A 179 -17.20 -4.59 7.61
CA THR A 179 -18.37 -5.18 6.96
C THR A 179 -18.23 -5.25 5.45
N ILE A 180 -18.74 -6.33 4.86
CA ILE A 180 -18.90 -6.49 3.41
C ILE A 180 -20.35 -6.89 3.15
N VAL A 181 -21.18 -5.96 2.66
CA VAL A 181 -22.64 -6.11 2.69
C VAL A 181 -23.24 -6.02 1.29
N GLY A 182 -24.06 -6.99 0.89
CA GLY A 182 -24.88 -6.92 -0.33
C GLY A 182 -26.14 -6.04 -0.17
N ASP A 183 -26.74 -5.60 -1.28
CA ASP A 183 -27.84 -4.62 -1.45
C ASP A 183 -29.10 -4.75 -0.58
N ALA A 184 -29.33 -5.85 0.12
CA ALA A 184 -30.50 -5.96 0.99
C ALA A 184 -30.56 -4.93 2.13
N ASP A 185 -29.48 -4.15 2.32
CA ASP A 185 -29.39 -3.05 3.28
C ASP A 185 -29.41 -1.65 2.64
N GLY A 186 -29.61 -1.55 1.31
CA GLY A 186 -29.86 -0.30 0.59
C GLY A 186 -28.65 0.61 0.38
N THR A 187 -27.44 0.17 0.75
CA THR A 187 -26.20 0.96 0.66
C THR A 187 -25.21 0.45 -0.39
N HIS A 188 -25.48 -0.71 -1.00
CA HIS A 188 -24.55 -1.40 -1.90
C HIS A 188 -25.26 -1.92 -3.15
N PRO A 189 -24.57 -2.13 -4.28
CA PRO A 189 -25.22 -2.71 -5.46
C PRO A 189 -25.68 -4.15 -5.23
N ALA A 190 -26.72 -4.57 -5.98
CA ALA A 190 -27.34 -5.91 -5.95
C ALA A 190 -26.34 -7.08 -5.86
N ILE A 191 -25.16 -6.91 -6.45
CA ILE A 191 -24.01 -7.80 -6.26
C ILE A 191 -22.87 -6.96 -5.69
N ASN A 192 -22.42 -7.29 -4.48
CA ASN A 192 -21.25 -6.68 -3.86
C ASN A 192 -20.11 -7.69 -3.81
N GLY A 193 -19.08 -7.57 -4.63
CA GLY A 193 -18.01 -8.57 -4.68
C GLY A 193 -16.66 -7.99 -5.00
N GLU A 194 -15.67 -8.87 -5.17
CA GLU A 194 -14.30 -8.54 -5.55
C GLU A 194 -13.50 -7.76 -4.48
N GLN A 195 -13.88 -7.86 -3.20
CA GLN A 195 -13.07 -7.31 -2.11
C GLN A 195 -11.78 -8.10 -1.93
N ARG A 196 -10.72 -7.38 -1.57
CA ARG A 196 -9.40 -7.97 -1.30
C ARG A 196 -8.86 -7.43 0.01
N LEU A 197 -8.36 -8.30 0.88
CA LEU A 197 -7.64 -7.90 2.10
C LEU A 197 -6.26 -8.57 2.11
N TYR A 198 -5.22 -7.76 2.20
CA TYR A 198 -3.83 -8.22 2.13
C TYR A 198 -2.99 -7.64 3.27
N ASN A 199 -2.12 -8.46 3.85
CA ASN A 199 -1.01 -8.01 4.69
C ASN A 199 -1.43 -7.01 5.80
N ILE A 200 -2.57 -7.26 6.45
CA ILE A 200 -3.10 -6.41 7.52
C ILE A 200 -3.61 -7.25 8.69
N MET A 201 -3.57 -6.69 9.90
CA MET A 201 -4.17 -7.30 11.09
C MET A 201 -5.35 -6.46 11.63
N LEU A 202 -6.38 -7.15 12.13
CA LEU A 202 -7.43 -6.58 12.96
C LEU A 202 -7.21 -7.02 14.42
N ASP A 203 -7.29 -6.09 15.36
CA ASP A 203 -7.03 -6.31 16.79
C ASP A 203 -8.21 -5.87 17.66
N GLY A 204 -8.80 -6.83 18.36
CA GLY A 204 -9.95 -6.65 19.24
C GLY A 204 -9.58 -6.56 20.72
N SER A 205 -8.29 -6.66 21.05
CA SER A 205 -7.80 -6.85 22.42
C SER A 205 -8.18 -5.76 23.43
N GLN A 206 -8.56 -4.57 22.96
CA GLN A 206 -8.99 -3.45 23.81
C GLN A 206 -10.47 -3.54 24.22
N VAL A 207 -11.28 -4.33 23.53
CA VAL A 207 -12.70 -4.51 23.83
C VAL A 207 -12.86 -5.65 24.84
N LYS A 208 -13.14 -5.30 26.11
CA LYS A 208 -13.16 -6.26 27.22
C LYS A 208 -14.49 -7.01 27.40
N SER A 209 -15.55 -6.52 26.77
CA SER A 209 -16.89 -7.10 26.83
C SER A 209 -17.69 -6.69 25.60
N GLY A 210 -18.55 -7.58 25.13
CA GLY A 210 -19.40 -7.34 23.98
C GLY A 210 -19.22 -8.40 22.90
N ASN A 211 -19.98 -8.25 21.83
CA ASN A 211 -20.05 -9.20 20.72
C ASN A 211 -19.56 -8.53 19.44
N LEU A 212 -18.32 -8.03 19.44
CA LEU A 212 -17.68 -7.47 18.25
C LEU A 212 -17.01 -8.59 17.45
N ASP A 213 -17.43 -8.76 16.20
CA ASP A 213 -16.79 -9.63 15.22
C ASP A 213 -15.64 -8.90 14.52
N GLY A 214 -14.68 -9.65 13.96
CA GLY A 214 -13.64 -9.04 13.15
C GLY A 214 -14.14 -8.63 11.77
N ILE A 215 -14.54 -9.61 10.96
CA ILE A 215 -15.14 -9.40 9.64
C ILE A 215 -16.51 -10.04 9.60
N TYR A 216 -17.53 -9.24 9.24
CA TYR A 216 -18.87 -9.73 8.96
C TYR A 216 -19.25 -9.45 7.51
N ALA A 217 -19.60 -10.50 6.78
CA ALA A 217 -20.16 -10.34 5.44
C ALA A 217 -21.58 -10.91 5.37
N ARG A 218 -22.48 -10.21 4.66
CA ARG A 218 -23.86 -10.67 4.50
C ARG A 218 -24.47 -10.35 3.16
N GLY A 219 -25.44 -11.17 2.76
CA GLY A 219 -26.12 -11.03 1.48
C GLY A 219 -25.28 -11.54 0.32
N ASN A 220 -25.62 -11.09 -0.89
CA ASN A 220 -24.97 -11.51 -2.13
C ASN A 220 -23.55 -10.94 -2.25
N VAL A 221 -22.57 -11.63 -1.63
CA VAL A 221 -21.16 -11.22 -1.58
C VAL A 221 -20.21 -12.24 -2.21
N GLN A 222 -19.49 -11.85 -3.27
CA GLN A 222 -18.80 -12.78 -4.17
C GLN A 222 -17.33 -12.47 -4.37
N ASN A 223 -16.53 -13.50 -4.70
CA ASN A 223 -15.13 -13.35 -5.14
C ASN A 223 -14.24 -12.58 -4.16
N VAL A 224 -14.50 -12.69 -2.86
CA VAL A 224 -13.64 -12.10 -1.83
C VAL A 224 -12.34 -12.89 -1.74
N VAL A 225 -11.22 -12.18 -1.69
CA VAL A 225 -9.88 -12.77 -1.53
C VAL A 225 -9.21 -12.20 -0.29
N MET A 226 -8.63 -13.06 0.54
CA MET A 226 -7.80 -12.65 1.66
C MET A 226 -6.45 -13.36 1.61
N ARG A 227 -5.35 -12.62 1.77
CA ARG A 227 -4.00 -13.20 1.83
C ARG A 227 -3.18 -12.57 2.94
N ASP A 228 -2.55 -13.40 3.76
CA ASP A 228 -1.70 -12.95 4.85
C ASP A 228 -2.45 -11.94 5.73
N VAL A 229 -3.62 -12.32 6.25
CA VAL A 229 -4.45 -11.48 7.12
C VAL A 229 -4.53 -12.10 8.50
N CYS A 230 -4.44 -11.30 9.55
CA CYS A 230 -4.59 -11.75 10.93
C CYS A 230 -5.81 -11.10 11.59
N LEU A 231 -6.63 -11.88 12.28
CA LEU A 231 -7.68 -11.37 13.16
C LEU A 231 -7.35 -11.86 14.56
N ARG A 232 -7.06 -10.95 15.49
CA ARG A 232 -6.52 -11.29 16.80
C ARG A 232 -7.37 -10.73 17.95
N ASP A 233 -7.60 -11.57 18.95
CA ASP A 233 -8.35 -11.25 20.17
C ASP A 233 -9.74 -10.66 19.88
N MET A 234 -10.45 -11.21 18.89
CA MET A 234 -11.78 -10.72 18.57
C MET A 234 -12.75 -11.04 19.73
N PRO A 235 -13.53 -10.05 20.22
CA PRO A 235 -14.47 -10.26 21.33
C PRO A 235 -15.58 -11.26 21.05
N ASN A 236 -15.85 -11.56 19.77
CA ASN A 236 -16.77 -12.58 19.33
C ASN A 236 -16.11 -13.48 18.27
N ASN A 237 -16.56 -13.45 17.01
CA ASN A 237 -16.02 -14.30 15.96
C ASN A 237 -14.87 -13.59 15.22
N GLY A 238 -13.96 -14.37 14.65
CA GLY A 238 -12.98 -13.84 13.70
C GLY A 238 -13.67 -13.38 12.42
N ILE A 239 -14.06 -14.34 11.59
CA ILE A 239 -14.74 -14.11 10.33
C ILE A 239 -16.09 -14.81 10.37
N ILE A 240 -17.16 -14.10 10.03
CA ILE A 240 -18.51 -14.64 9.99
C ILE A 240 -19.25 -14.19 8.72
N THR A 241 -19.95 -15.13 8.09
CA THR A 241 -20.89 -14.85 7.00
C THR A 241 -22.33 -15.08 7.43
N GLY A 242 -23.25 -14.21 7.00
CA GLY A 242 -24.68 -14.31 7.31
C GLY A 242 -25.57 -14.10 6.08
N GLY A 243 -26.81 -14.58 6.17
CA GLY A 243 -27.82 -14.34 5.15
C GLY A 243 -28.44 -12.95 5.27
N ASN A 244 -28.88 -12.37 4.16
CA ASN A 244 -29.75 -11.19 4.19
C ASN A 244 -31.24 -11.57 4.28
N ALA A 245 -32.11 -10.55 4.32
CA ALA A 245 -33.57 -10.76 4.38
C ALA A 245 -34.15 -11.51 3.17
N ALA A 246 -33.45 -11.49 2.03
CA ALA A 246 -33.80 -12.25 0.83
C ALA A 246 -33.27 -13.70 0.84
N GLY A 247 -32.55 -14.10 1.89
CA GLY A 247 -31.95 -15.44 2.01
C GLY A 247 -30.68 -15.64 1.18
N GLU A 248 -30.12 -14.56 0.63
CA GLU A 248 -28.85 -14.57 -0.09
C GLU A 248 -27.69 -14.62 0.89
N LEU A 249 -26.64 -15.37 0.55
CA LEU A 249 -25.46 -15.59 1.38
C LEU A 249 -24.19 -15.38 0.55
N PRO A 250 -23.06 -15.04 1.20
CA PRO A 250 -21.77 -14.95 0.52
C PRO A 250 -21.35 -16.28 -0.10
N TYR A 251 -20.64 -16.24 -1.23
CA TYR A 251 -20.10 -17.43 -1.92
C TYR A 251 -18.83 -17.12 -2.74
N SER A 252 -18.06 -18.14 -3.14
CA SER A 252 -16.85 -18.03 -3.98
C SER A 252 -15.71 -17.22 -3.33
N TRP A 253 -15.37 -17.55 -2.08
CA TRP A 253 -14.29 -16.88 -1.33
C TRP A 253 -12.98 -17.66 -1.42
N ARG A 254 -11.84 -16.95 -1.41
CA ARG A 254 -10.50 -17.54 -1.45
C ARG A 254 -9.60 -16.96 -0.36
N LEU A 255 -9.23 -17.78 0.61
CA LEU A 255 -8.39 -17.39 1.74
C LEU A 255 -7.05 -18.13 1.65
N HIS A 256 -5.94 -17.42 1.81
CA HIS A 256 -4.59 -17.98 1.83
C HIS A 256 -3.80 -17.39 3.00
N SER A 257 -3.25 -18.24 3.88
CA SER A 257 -2.45 -17.76 5.03
C SER A 257 -3.21 -16.76 5.92
N VAL A 258 -4.53 -16.94 6.05
CA VAL A 258 -5.35 -16.15 6.96
C VAL A 258 -5.29 -16.79 8.33
N MET A 259 -5.05 -16.01 9.38
CA MET A 259 -5.04 -16.48 10.75
C MET A 259 -6.14 -15.80 11.56
N VAL A 260 -6.85 -16.60 12.36
CA VAL A 260 -7.69 -16.13 13.44
C VAL A 260 -7.10 -16.62 14.76
N ASP A 261 -6.74 -15.69 15.62
CA ASP A 261 -5.99 -15.90 16.85
C ASP A 261 -6.79 -15.39 18.06
N ASN A 262 -7.09 -16.29 19.00
CA ASN A 262 -7.74 -15.99 20.28
C ASN A 262 -9.10 -15.26 20.19
N SER A 263 -9.94 -15.62 19.21
CA SER A 263 -11.34 -15.16 19.20
C SER A 263 -12.10 -15.73 20.38
N HIS A 264 -12.87 -14.90 21.10
CA HIS A 264 -13.61 -15.32 22.29
C HIS A 264 -14.89 -16.12 21.96
N SER A 265 -15.18 -16.32 20.67
CA SER A 265 -16.19 -17.24 20.17
C SER A 265 -15.57 -18.16 19.10
N ASN A 266 -16.01 -18.08 17.84
CA ASN A 266 -15.52 -18.95 16.78
C ASN A 266 -14.41 -18.28 15.96
N GLY A 267 -13.55 -19.07 15.32
CA GLY A 267 -12.53 -18.56 14.42
C GLY A 267 -13.14 -18.13 13.08
N TYR A 268 -13.53 -19.11 12.29
CA TYR A 268 -14.23 -18.97 11.01
C TYR A 268 -15.66 -19.51 11.14
N VAL A 269 -16.64 -18.73 10.73
CA VAL A 269 -18.05 -19.12 10.67
C VAL A 269 -18.55 -18.94 9.26
N PHE A 270 -18.55 -20.04 8.51
CA PHE A 270 -19.06 -20.06 7.13
C PHE A 270 -20.28 -20.96 7.05
N GLU A 271 -21.41 -20.37 6.67
CA GLU A 271 -22.66 -21.07 6.42
C GLU A 271 -23.04 -20.88 4.96
N ARG A 272 -23.21 -21.98 4.24
CA ARG A 272 -23.62 -21.98 2.82
C ARG A 272 -22.74 -21.11 1.90
N ASN A 273 -21.50 -20.86 2.31
CA ASN A 273 -20.49 -20.20 1.51
C ASN A 273 -19.90 -21.21 0.53
N THR A 274 -20.61 -21.45 -0.58
CA THR A 274 -20.21 -22.41 -1.60
C THR A 274 -18.98 -21.92 -2.35
N ASP A 275 -18.23 -22.83 -2.97
CA ASP A 275 -17.03 -22.51 -3.74
C ASP A 275 -15.93 -21.84 -2.88
N LEU A 276 -15.89 -22.16 -1.59
CA LEU A 276 -14.91 -21.64 -0.64
C LEU A 276 -13.57 -22.38 -0.79
N THR A 277 -12.48 -21.64 -0.98
CA THR A 277 -11.12 -22.18 -0.97
C THR A 277 -10.35 -21.61 0.22
N MET A 278 -9.81 -22.47 1.06
CA MET A 278 -8.95 -22.10 2.18
C MET A 278 -7.62 -22.85 2.09
N ILE A 279 -6.51 -22.12 2.07
CA ILE A 279 -5.16 -22.67 1.98
C ILE A 279 -4.34 -22.10 3.14
N ASP A 280 -3.71 -22.98 3.93
CA ASP A 280 -2.88 -22.62 5.10
C ASP A 280 -3.55 -21.64 6.08
N CYS A 281 -4.88 -21.73 6.21
CA CYS A 281 -5.61 -20.90 7.16
C CYS A 281 -5.53 -21.50 8.56
N GLN A 282 -5.43 -20.65 9.57
CA GLN A 282 -5.14 -21.07 10.94
C GLN A 282 -6.17 -20.53 11.92
N ALA A 283 -6.73 -21.39 12.78
CA ALA A 283 -7.55 -20.99 13.91
C ALA A 283 -6.88 -21.43 15.21
N ILE A 284 -6.33 -20.49 15.97
CA ILE A 284 -5.61 -20.77 17.22
C ILE A 284 -6.31 -20.09 18.38
N GLY A 285 -6.39 -20.77 19.53
CA GLY A 285 -6.88 -20.18 20.77
C GLY A 285 -8.34 -19.72 20.76
N CYS A 286 -9.15 -20.08 19.76
CA CYS A 286 -10.57 -19.72 19.72
C CYS A 286 -11.34 -20.44 20.83
N TRP A 287 -12.19 -19.74 21.57
CA TRP A 287 -12.83 -20.29 22.79
C TRP A 287 -13.98 -21.26 22.50
N ALA A 288 -14.59 -21.16 21.32
CA ALA A 288 -15.59 -22.10 20.83
C ALA A 288 -15.02 -22.98 19.70
N VAL A 289 -15.45 -22.79 18.45
CA VAL A 289 -15.04 -23.61 17.31
C VAL A 289 -14.05 -22.85 16.43
N GLY A 290 -12.88 -23.42 16.17
CA GLY A 290 -11.90 -22.83 15.24
C GLY A 290 -12.47 -22.66 13.83
N PHE A 291 -12.98 -23.74 13.24
CA PHE A 291 -13.61 -23.74 11.91
C PHE A 291 -15.04 -24.27 11.99
N LYS A 292 -16.03 -23.37 12.02
CA LYS A 292 -17.46 -23.69 11.96
C LYS A 292 -17.95 -23.59 10.52
N ILE A 293 -17.88 -24.71 9.81
CA ILE A 293 -18.20 -24.80 8.38
C ILE A 293 -19.49 -25.62 8.19
N THR A 294 -20.54 -24.99 7.67
CA THR A 294 -21.86 -25.62 7.50
C THR A 294 -22.33 -25.48 6.05
N ASN A 295 -22.63 -26.61 5.40
CA ASN A 295 -23.23 -26.64 4.05
C ASN A 295 -22.46 -25.83 2.97
N CYS A 296 -21.13 -25.75 3.08
CA CYS A 296 -20.27 -25.07 2.11
C CYS A 296 -19.91 -26.05 0.97
N ALA A 297 -20.82 -26.25 0.02
CA ALA A 297 -20.61 -27.16 -1.11
C ALA A 297 -19.44 -26.70 -2.01
N ASN A 298 -18.85 -27.63 -2.76
CA ASN A 298 -17.75 -27.39 -3.70
C ASN A 298 -16.53 -26.65 -3.10
N SER A 299 -16.25 -26.88 -1.82
CA SER A 299 -15.22 -26.15 -1.08
C SER A 299 -13.97 -27.01 -0.86
N THR A 300 -12.80 -26.36 -0.82
CA THR A 300 -11.48 -27.01 -0.70
C THR A 300 -10.68 -26.39 0.45
N PHE A 301 -10.13 -27.24 1.31
CA PHE A 301 -9.35 -26.85 2.49
C PHE A 301 -8.01 -27.58 2.45
N ILE A 302 -6.91 -26.85 2.32
CA ILE A 302 -5.55 -27.42 2.16
C ILE A 302 -4.66 -26.87 3.27
N GLY A 303 -4.11 -27.76 4.10
CA GLY A 303 -3.16 -27.38 5.15
C GLY A 303 -3.72 -26.46 6.25
N CYS A 304 -5.04 -26.34 6.36
CA CYS A 304 -5.69 -25.55 7.41
C CYS A 304 -5.60 -26.28 8.77
N ARG A 305 -5.41 -25.54 9.86
CA ARG A 305 -5.18 -26.10 11.21
C ARG A 305 -5.70 -25.22 12.34
#